data_AF-A0A661MQG3-F1
#
_entry.id   AF-A0A661MQG3-F1
#
_cell.length_a   1.000
_cell.length_b   1.000
_cell.length_c   1.000
_cell.angle_alpha   90.00
_cell.angle_beta   90.00
_cell.angle_gamma   90.00
#
_symmetry.space_group_name_H-M   'P 1'
#
loop_
_entity.id
_entity.type
_entity.pdbx_description
1 polymer ?
#
loop_
_entity_poly.entity_id
_entity_poly.type
_entity_poly.pdbx_seq_one_letter_code
_entity_poly.pdbx_strand_id
1 'polypeptide(L)' 'AKGAKRMTKYKIVRFEFPNCFSPTQVIKRNLSLEEAQAHCRRDDTHESGVWFDGYEKEK' A
#
# COMPACT_ATOMS: atom_id res chain seq x y z
N ALA A 1 -3.71 4.53 32.86
CA ALA A 1 -3.51 3.41 31.91
C ALA A 1 -3.36 3.98 30.51
N LYS A 2 -2.21 3.78 29.84
CA LYS A 2 -2.05 4.20 28.43
C LYS A 2 -2.89 3.24 27.58
N GLY A 3 -3.97 3.75 26.99
CA GLY A 3 -4.90 2.95 26.19
C GLY A 3 -4.17 2.17 25.10
N ALA A 4 -4.53 0.91 24.92
CA ALA A 4 -3.98 0.05 23.88
C ALA A 4 -4.21 0.71 22.51
N LYS A 5 -3.14 1.23 21.89
CA LYS A 5 -3.17 1.75 20.53
C LYS A 5 -3.55 0.59 19.62
N ARG A 6 -4.75 0.62 19.02
CA ARG A 6 -5.10 -0.32 17.94
C ARG A 6 -3.99 -0.24 16.89
N MET A 7 -3.33 -1.37 16.64
CA MET A 7 -2.23 -1.43 15.70
C MET A 7 -2.84 -1.34 14.30
N THR A 8 -2.81 -0.13 13.71
CA THR A 8 -3.35 0.09 12.37
C THR A 8 -2.60 -0.81 11.39
N LYS A 9 -3.35 -1.65 10.68
CA LYS A 9 -2.82 -2.49 9.61
C LYS A 9 -2.94 -1.78 8.27
N TYR A 10 -2.06 -2.13 7.36
CA TYR A 10 -2.00 -1.57 6.02
C TYR A 10 -2.04 -2.69 4.99
N LYS A 11 -2.52 -2.35 3.79
CA LYS A 11 -2.51 -3.19 2.61
C LYS A 11 -1.78 -2.48 1.49
N ILE A 12 -1.11 -3.25 0.63
CA ILE A 12 -0.56 -2.75 -0.63
C ILE A 12 -1.65 -2.82 -1.69
N VAL A 13 -1.77 -1.76 -2.47
CA VAL A 13 -2.71 -1.66 -3.58
C VAL A 13 -1.99 -1.21 -4.84
N ARG A 14 -2.41 -1.69 -6.00
CA ARG A 14 -1.84 -1.31 -7.30
C ARG A 14 -2.72 -0.30 -8.01
N PHE A 15 -2.11 0.71 -8.61
CA PHE A 15 -2.73 1.68 -9.49
C PHE A 15 -2.16 1.50 -10.90
N GLU A 16 -3.02 1.57 -11.91
CA GLU A 16 -2.64 1.41 -13.32
C GLU A 16 -3.03 2.67 -14.10
N PHE A 17 -2.17 3.09 -15.03
CA PHE A 17 -2.45 4.22 -15.92
C PHE A 17 -3.31 3.77 -17.11
N PRO A 18 -4.13 4.66 -17.70
CA PRO A 18 -4.30 6.07 -17.34
C PRO A 18 -5.22 6.30 -16.13
N ASN A 19 -5.92 5.28 -15.64
CA ASN A 19 -6.94 5.41 -14.61
C ASN A 19 -6.41 5.13 -13.20
N CYS A 20 -5.51 5.98 -12.70
CA CYS A 20 -4.85 5.82 -11.40
C CYS A 20 -5.60 6.46 -10.22
N PHE A 21 -6.89 6.79 -10.37
CA PHE A 21 -7.69 7.41 -9.31
C PHE A 21 -8.15 6.42 -8.23
N SER A 22 -8.22 5.14 -8.60
CA SER A 22 -8.63 4.06 -7.71
C SER A 22 -7.70 2.86 -7.91
N PRO A 23 -7.41 2.10 -6.83
CA PRO A 23 -6.60 0.92 -6.97
C PRO A 23 -7.34 -0.17 -7.76
N THR A 24 -6.64 -0.83 -8.67
CA THR A 24 -7.17 -1.95 -9.46
C THR A 24 -7.08 -3.27 -8.70
N GLN A 25 -6.09 -3.42 -7.81
CA GLN A 25 -5.82 -4.67 -7.12
C GLN A 25 -5.27 -4.46 -5.70
N VAL A 26 -5.53 -5.41 -4.80
CA VAL A 26 -4.84 -5.54 -3.51
C VAL A 26 -3.73 -6.58 -3.65
N ILE A 27 -2.49 -6.21 -3.36
CA ILE A 27 -1.30 -7.06 -3.53
C ILE A 27 -0.93 -7.78 -2.23
N LYS A 28 -0.99 -7.09 -1.08
CA LYS A 28 -0.66 -7.62 0.26
C LYS A 28 -1.55 -6.98 1.32
N ARG A 29 -1.72 -7.64 2.47
CA ARG A 29 -2.56 -7.18 3.61
C ARG A 29 -1.84 -7.38 4.94
N ASN A 30 -2.43 -6.88 6.03
CA ASN A 30 -1.98 -7.06 7.41
C ASN A 30 -0.58 -6.53 7.74
N LEU A 31 -0.06 -5.61 6.92
CA LEU A 31 1.26 -5.02 7.09
C LEU A 31 1.27 -3.98 8.20
N SER A 32 2.42 -3.81 8.84
CA SER A 32 2.75 -2.57 9.54
C SER A 32 2.95 -1.41 8.56
N LEU A 33 2.98 -0.19 9.07
CA LEU A 33 3.29 0.99 8.24
C LEU A 33 4.69 0.89 7.61
N GLU A 34 5.67 0.39 8.38
CA GLU A 34 7.05 0.29 7.93
C GLU A 34 7.19 -0.72 6.78
N GLU A 35 6.58 -1.91 6.91
CA GLU A 35 6.56 -2.90 5.83
C GLU A 35 5.87 -2.37 4.57
N ALA A 36 4.78 -1.61 4.73
CA ALA A 36 4.06 -1.03 3.61
C ALA A 36 4.90 0.04 2.88
N GLN A 37 5.58 0.92 3.64
CA GLN A 37 6.49 1.92 3.08
C GLN A 37 7.72 1.29 2.43
N ALA A 38 8.27 0.25 3.04
CA ALA A 38 9.41 -0.48 2.48
C ALA A 38 9.03 -1.14 1.14
N HIS A 39 7.83 -1.70 1.02
CA HIS A 39 7.34 -2.26 -0.25
C HIS A 39 7.33 -1.19 -1.34
N CYS A 40 6.69 -0.04 -1.13
CA CYS A 40 6.56 1.02 -2.14
C CYS A 40 7.88 1.72 -2.55
N ARG A 41 9.00 1.45 -1.86
CA ARG A 41 10.32 1.99 -2.22
C ARG A 41 11.15 1.07 -3.11
N ARG A 42 10.67 -0.15 -3.37
CA ARG A 42 11.40 -1.12 -4.19
C ARG A 42 11.20 -0.80 -5.66
N ASP A 43 12.27 -0.94 -6.45
CA ASP A 43 12.24 -0.69 -7.88
C ASP A 43 11.26 -1.61 -8.64
N ASP A 44 10.97 -2.80 -8.10
CA ASP A 44 10.05 -3.78 -8.69
C ASP A 44 8.58 -3.56 -8.31
N THR A 45 8.25 -2.39 -7.73
CA THR A 45 6.88 -2.06 -7.30
C THR A 45 6.29 -0.88 -8.08
N HIS A 46 6.94 -0.49 -9.16
CA HIS A 46 6.39 0.46 -10.12
C HIS A 46 7.02 0.29 -11.51
N GLU A 47 6.30 0.76 -12.51
CA GLU A 47 6.79 0.96 -13.86
C GLU A 47 6.33 2.34 -14.32
N SER A 48 7.29 3.22 -14.62
CA SER A 48 7.02 4.63 -14.90
C SER A 48 6.02 4.80 -16.04
N GLY A 49 4.87 5.41 -15.75
CA GLY A 49 3.81 5.66 -16.71
C GLY A 49 2.90 4.47 -17.01
N VAL A 50 3.10 3.31 -16.37
CA VAL A 50 2.27 2.11 -16.57
C VAL A 50 1.51 1.73 -15.31
N TRP A 51 2.21 1.57 -14.19
CA TRP A 51 1.58 1.22 -12.91
C TRP A 51 2.49 1.54 -11.72
N PHE A 52 1.92 1.62 -10.52
CA PHE A 52 2.68 1.71 -9.27
C PHE A 52 1.91 1.09 -8.11
N ASP A 53 2.62 0.55 -7.13
CA ASP A 53 2.05 0.09 -5.88
C ASP A 53 2.03 1.22 -4.85
N GLY A 54 0.87 1.49 -4.25
CA GLY A 54 0.70 2.33 -3.06
C GLY A 54 0.27 1.51 -1.85
N TYR A 55 0.00 2.19 -0.73
CA TYR A 55 -0.55 1.54 0.46
C TYR A 55 -1.70 2.33 1.08
N GLU A 56 -2.64 1.59 1.66
CA GLU A 56 -3.81 2.14 2.34
C GLU A 56 -3.99 1.48 3.71
N LYS A 57 -4.64 2.18 4.65
CA LYS A 57 -5.05 1.58 5.93
C LYS A 57 -6.10 0.50 5.67
N GLU A 58 -5.96 -0.65 6.33
CA GLU A 58 -7.06 -1.61 6.44
C GLU A 58 -8.12 -1.07 7.39
N LYS A 59 -9.38 -1.15 6.97
CA LYS A 59 -10.56 -0.77 7.74
C LYS A 59 -11.02 -1.95 8.59
#